data_AF-A0A538F9V5-F1
#
_entry.id   AF-A0A538F9V5-F1
#
_cell.length_a   1.000
_cell.length_b   1.000
_cell.length_c   1.000
_cell.angle_alpha   90.00
_cell.angle_beta   90.00
_cell.angle_gamma   90.00
#
_symmetry.space_group_name_H-M   'P 1'
#
loop_
_entity.id
_entity.type
_entity.pdbx_description
1 polymer ?
#
loop_
_entity_poly.entity_id
_entity_poly.type
_entity_poly.pdbx_seq_one_letter_code
_entity_poly.pdbx_strand_id
1 'polypeptide(L)'
;MAWEVWWALVLGFALSGIVQAWVPRSRIERALGGRGPREIGLATGLGAASSSCSYAAIAIAKSMFAKGASFASAMVFQFASTNLVFELGIVIWVFIGWRFTLAELVGGLVLIALMWLGLR
;
A
#
# COMPACT_ATOMS: atom_id res chain seq x y z
N MET A 1 3.22 -13.37 -20.48
CA MET A 1 1.89 -12.73 -20.37
C MET A 1 0.91 -13.53 -19.49
N ALA A 2 0.10 -14.46 -20.01
CA ALA A 2 -0.96 -15.10 -19.20
C ALA A 2 -0.46 -15.91 -17.99
N TRP A 3 0.68 -16.60 -18.12
CA TRP A 3 1.29 -17.38 -17.04
C TRP A 3 1.87 -16.52 -15.91
N GLU A 4 2.48 -15.38 -16.23
CA GLU A 4 3.02 -14.43 -15.24
C GLU A 4 1.89 -13.74 -14.48
N VAL A 5 0.84 -13.32 -15.19
CA VAL A 5 -0.35 -12.71 -14.60
C VAL A 5 -1.07 -13.71 -13.69
N TRP A 6 -1.14 -14.99 -14.09
CA TRP A 6 -1.70 -16.05 -13.25
C TRP A 6 -0.96 -16.20 -11.93
N TRP A 7 0.37 -16.32 -11.95
CA TRP A 7 1.17 -16.42 -10.73
C TRP A 7 1.10 -15.17 -9.86
N ALA A 8 1.07 -13.98 -10.46
CA ALA A 8 0.90 -12.72 -9.75
C ALA A 8 -0.47 -12.64 -9.04
N LEU A 9 -1.55 -13.08 -9.69
CA LEU A 9 -2.89 -13.15 -9.10
C LEU A 9 -2.94 -14.19 -7.97
N VAL A 10 -2.37 -15.38 -8.17
CA VAL A 10 -2.32 -16.43 -7.15
C VAL A 10 -1.56 -15.95 -5.92
N LEU A 11 -0.38 -15.33 -6.09
CA LEU A 11 0.38 -14.75 -4.98
C LEU A 11 -0.38 -13.62 -4.30
N GLY A 12 -1.00 -12.71 -5.06
CA GLY A 12 -1.79 -11.61 -4.52
C GLY A 12 -2.99 -12.07 -3.70
N PHE A 13 -3.73 -13.06 -4.20
CA PHE A 13 -4.87 -13.65 -3.48
C PHE A 13 -4.43 -14.50 -2.30
N ALA A 14 -3.31 -15.23 -2.39
CA ALA A 14 -2.75 -15.96 -1.27
C ALA A 14 -2.31 -15.01 -0.15
N LEU A 15 -1.60 -13.93 -0.47
CA LEU A 15 -1.18 -12.92 0.51
C LEU A 15 -2.40 -12.22 1.14
N SER A 16 -3.38 -11.83 0.33
CA SER A 16 -4.67 -11.31 0.81
C SER A 16 -5.38 -12.32 1.73
N GLY A 17 -5.38 -13.61 1.37
CA GLY A 17 -5.94 -14.69 2.19
C GLY A 17 -5.21 -14.87 3.51
N ILE A 18 -3.88 -14.78 3.51
CA ILE A 18 -3.05 -14.83 4.73
C ILE A 18 -3.36 -13.63 5.63
N VAL A 19 -3.39 -12.42 5.10
CA VAL A 19 -3.78 -11.22 5.85
C VAL A 19 -5.22 -11.35 6.36
N GLN A 20 -6.09 -11.97 5.57
CA GLN A 20 -7.46 -12.23 5.98
C GLN A 20 -7.55 -13.25 7.13
N ALA A 21 -6.75 -14.30 7.11
CA ALA A 21 -6.73 -15.37 8.11
C ALA A 21 -5.97 -15.00 9.39
N TRP A 22 -4.84 -14.28 9.27
CA TRP A 22 -3.93 -13.99 10.37
C TRP A 22 -4.18 -12.64 11.05
N VAL A 23 -4.77 -11.66 10.36
CA VAL A 23 -5.01 -10.34 10.96
C VAL A 23 -6.48 -10.25 11.42
N PRO A 24 -6.78 -10.31 12.72
CA PRO A 24 -8.15 -10.24 13.22
C PRO A 24 -8.77 -8.88 12.87
N ARG A 25 -10.08 -8.90 12.55
CA ARG A 25 -10.85 -7.71 12.12
C ARG A 25 -10.68 -6.53 13.09
N SER A 26 -10.73 -6.80 14.39
CA SER A 26 -10.55 -5.80 15.46
C SER A 26 -9.18 -5.10 15.45
N ARG A 27 -8.12 -5.75 14.95
CA ARG A 27 -6.79 -5.13 14.78
C ARG A 27 -6.76 -4.18 13.60
N ILE A 28 -7.38 -4.53 12.47
CA ILE A 28 -7.49 -3.64 11.31
C ILE A 28 -8.38 -2.45 11.65
N GLU A 29 -9.51 -2.68 12.29
CA GLU A 29 -10.45 -1.61 12.65
C GLU A 29 -9.84 -0.62 13.66
N ARG A 30 -9.09 -1.09 14.68
CA ARG A 30 -8.35 -0.20 15.60
C ARG A 30 -7.14 0.48 14.98
N ALA A 31 -6.45 -0.15 14.02
CA ALA A 31 -5.19 0.37 13.47
C ALA A 31 -5.37 1.20 12.19
N LEU A 32 -6.46 0.99 11.46
CA LEU A 32 -6.71 1.55 10.13
C LEU A 32 -8.16 2.06 9.94
N GLY A 33 -9.05 1.82 10.90
CA GLY A 33 -10.44 2.32 10.86
C GLY A 33 -10.56 3.81 11.15
N GLY A 34 -9.55 4.42 11.79
CA GLY A 34 -9.47 5.86 11.97
C GLY A 34 -9.01 6.62 10.71
N ARG A 35 -9.19 7.95 10.74
CA ARG A 35 -8.71 8.91 9.72
C ARG A 35 -7.53 9.75 10.23
N GLY A 36 -6.89 9.34 11.32
CA GLY A 36 -5.81 10.06 11.96
C GLY A 36 -4.46 9.87 11.25
N PRO A 37 -3.45 10.67 11.63
CA PRO A 37 -2.10 10.59 11.05
C PRO A 37 -1.39 9.26 11.35
N ARG A 38 -1.79 8.57 12.42
CA ARG A 38 -1.19 7.30 12.85
C ARG A 38 -1.63 6.15 11.94
N GLU A 39 -2.90 6.11 11.58
CA GLU A 39 -3.50 5.12 10.67
C GLU A 39 -2.92 5.25 9.27
N ILE A 40 -2.63 6.48 8.84
CA ILE A 40 -2.00 6.78 7.55
C ILE A 40 -0.54 6.39 7.54
N GLY A 41 0.21 6.69 8.60
CA GLY A 41 1.59 6.22 8.72
C GLY A 41 1.68 4.70 8.66
N LEU A 42 0.75 3.99 9.31
CA LEU A 42 0.64 2.54 9.24
C LEU A 42 0.27 2.04 7.84
N ALA A 43 -0.72 2.65 7.19
CA ALA A 43 -1.12 2.30 5.83
C ALA A 43 0.01 2.53 4.82
N THR A 44 0.73 3.65 4.93
CA THR A 44 1.88 3.99 4.10
C THR A 44 3.03 3.02 4.32
N GLY A 45 3.35 2.69 5.57
CA GLY A 45 4.41 1.72 5.88
C GLY A 45 4.09 0.31 5.38
N LEU A 46 2.84 -0.13 5.56
CA LEU A 46 2.37 -1.41 5.03
C LEU A 46 2.39 -1.42 3.49
N GLY A 47 2.02 -0.31 2.85
CA GLY A 47 2.06 -0.15 1.40
C GLY A 47 3.49 -0.19 0.88
N ALA A 48 4.40 0.63 1.45
CA ALA A 48 5.81 0.70 1.08
C ALA A 48 6.54 -0.66 1.22
N ALA A 49 6.17 -1.44 2.24
CA ALA A 49 6.69 -2.79 2.43
C ALA A 49 6.05 -3.83 1.48
N SER A 50 4.87 -3.55 0.94
CA SER A 50 4.19 -4.46 0.03
C SER A 50 4.72 -4.26 -1.39
N SER A 51 5.68 -5.11 -1.76
CA SER A 51 6.20 -5.26 -3.14
C SER A 51 5.19 -5.95 -4.06
N SER A 52 3.95 -5.49 -4.04
CA SER A 52 2.82 -6.13 -4.70
C SER A 52 2.48 -5.40 -6.00
N CYS A 53 2.37 -6.15 -7.10
CA CYS A 53 1.78 -5.66 -8.33
C CYS A 53 0.39 -5.04 -8.05
N SER A 54 -0.01 -3.99 -8.77
CA SER A 54 -1.22 -3.18 -8.47
C SER A 54 -2.49 -4.02 -8.22
N TYR A 55 -2.61 -5.19 -8.87
CA TYR A 55 -3.70 -6.15 -8.64
C TYR A 55 -3.71 -6.75 -7.23
N ALA A 56 -2.55 -7.18 -6.72
CA ALA A 56 -2.41 -7.69 -5.37
C ALA A 56 -2.64 -6.58 -4.32
N ALA A 57 -2.17 -5.36 -4.59
CA ALA A 57 -2.44 -4.20 -3.73
C ALA A 57 -3.95 -3.90 -3.63
N ILE A 58 -4.69 -3.94 -4.75
CA ILE A 58 -6.14 -3.74 -4.78
C ILE A 58 -6.88 -4.86 -4.01
N ALA A 59 -6.46 -6.12 -4.16
CA ALA A 59 -7.07 -7.24 -3.44
C ALA A 59 -6.91 -7.08 -1.92
N ILE A 60 -5.72 -6.69 -1.46
CA ILE A 60 -5.43 -6.43 -0.04
C ILE A 60 -6.23 -5.22 0.46
N ALA A 61 -6.25 -4.12 -0.30
CA ALA A 61 -7.01 -2.92 0.03
C ALA A 61 -8.51 -3.22 0.17
N LYS A 62 -9.10 -4.01 -0.75
CA LYS A 62 -10.49 -4.48 -0.66
C LYS A 62 -10.73 -5.29 0.61
N SER A 63 -9.80 -6.16 0.98
CA SER A 63 -9.90 -6.97 2.21
C SER A 63 -9.83 -6.12 3.48
N MET A 64 -8.95 -5.11 3.51
CA MET A 64 -8.84 -4.15 4.61
C MET A 64 -10.12 -3.34 4.76
N PHE A 65 -10.67 -2.86 3.63
CA PHE A 65 -11.92 -2.11 3.59
C PHE A 65 -13.11 -2.96 4.07
N ALA A 66 -13.22 -4.21 3.61
CA ALA A 66 -14.24 -5.15 4.08
C ALA A 66 -14.14 -5.46 5.59
N LYS A 67 -12.94 -5.36 6.16
CA LYS A 67 -12.67 -5.53 7.59
C LYS A 67 -12.89 -4.26 8.43
N GLY A 68 -13.28 -3.13 7.83
CA GLY A 68 -13.58 -1.88 8.54
C GLY A 68 -12.45 -0.85 8.52
N ALA A 69 -11.44 -0.99 7.65
CA ALA A 69 -10.50 0.10 7.38
C ALA A 69 -11.20 1.27 6.69
N SER A 70 -10.79 2.50 7.00
CA SER A 70 -11.34 3.68 6.34
C SER A 70 -10.96 3.70 4.85
N PHE A 71 -11.81 4.32 4.02
CA PHE A 71 -11.52 4.50 2.58
C PHE A 71 -10.18 5.23 2.37
N ALA A 72 -9.90 6.22 3.23
CA ALA A 72 -8.63 6.93 3.23
C ALA A 72 -7.44 5.98 3.47
N SER A 73 -7.48 5.13 4.49
CA SER A 73 -6.41 4.17 4.79
C SER A 73 -6.19 3.17 3.64
N ALA A 74 -7.26 2.69 2.99
CA ALA A 74 -7.15 1.78 1.86
C ALA A 74 -6.51 2.45 0.64
N MET A 75 -6.90 3.70 0.35
CA MET A 75 -6.31 4.49 -0.74
C MET A 75 -4.84 4.84 -0.47
N VAL A 76 -4.50 5.20 0.78
CA VAL A 76 -3.12 5.49 1.19
C VAL A 76 -2.23 4.27 0.99
N PHE A 77 -2.70 3.09 1.42
CA PHE A 77 -1.98 1.84 1.21
C PHE A 77 -1.69 1.58 -0.28
N GLN A 78 -2.67 1.84 -1.15
CA GLN A 78 -2.55 1.60 -2.58
C GLN A 78 -1.57 2.57 -3.27
N PHE A 79 -1.61 3.86 -2.89
CA PHE A 79 -0.64 4.85 -3.35
C PHE A 79 0.78 4.55 -2.83
N ALA A 80 0.90 4.17 -1.56
CA ALA A 80 2.20 3.83 -0.97
C ALA A 80 2.80 2.56 -1.59
N SER A 81 2.00 1.55 -1.90
CA SER A 81 2.47 0.31 -2.54
C SER A 81 2.95 0.50 -3.97
N THR A 82 2.47 1.53 -4.66
CA THR A 82 2.87 1.82 -6.05
C THR A 82 3.98 2.88 -6.15
N ASN A 83 4.04 3.85 -5.23
CA ASN A 83 5.00 4.96 -5.30
C ASN A 83 6.14 4.88 -4.28
N LEU A 84 5.95 4.17 -3.16
CA LEU A 84 6.95 4.11 -2.07
C LEU A 84 7.54 2.70 -1.91
N VAL A 85 7.38 1.84 -2.90
CA VAL A 85 7.90 0.48 -2.84
C VAL A 85 9.43 0.53 -2.76
N PHE A 86 9.98 -0.20 -1.78
CA PHE A 86 11.40 -0.18 -1.50
C PHE A 86 12.25 -0.67 -2.69
N GLU A 87 11.71 -1.64 -3.43
CA GLU A 87 12.31 -2.25 -4.61
C GLU A 87 12.51 -1.21 -5.73
N LEU A 88 11.46 -0.47 -6.09
CA LEU A 88 11.53 0.59 -7.11
C LEU A 88 12.47 1.72 -6.66
N GLY A 89 12.44 2.09 -5.37
CA GLY A 89 13.36 3.07 -4.80
C GLY A 89 14.84 2.68 -4.98
N ILE A 90 15.18 1.41 -4.75
CA ILE A 90 16.53 0.88 -4.97
C ILE A 90 16.88 0.89 -6.47
N VAL A 91 15.97 0.47 -7.34
CA VAL A 91 16.20 0.47 -8.81
C VAL A 91 16.47 1.89 -9.31
N ILE A 92 15.65 2.86 -8.92
CA ILE A 92 15.81 4.27 -9.30
C ILE A 92 17.13 4.84 -8.76
N TRP A 93 17.49 4.47 -7.52
CA TRP A 93 18.74 4.91 -6.90
C TRP A 93 19.95 4.44 -7.71
N VAL A 94 19.92 3.19 -8.17
CA VAL A 94 21.01 2.57 -8.93
C VAL A 94 21.10 3.12 -10.36
N PHE A 95 19.96 3.30 -11.05
CA PHE A 95 19.97 3.67 -12.47
C PHE A 95 19.95 5.18 -12.74
N ILE A 96 19.18 5.95 -11.97
CA ILE A 96 18.93 7.38 -12.23
C ILE A 96 19.63 8.25 -11.18
N GLY A 97 19.92 7.68 -10.00
CA GLY A 97 20.67 8.31 -8.93
C GLY A 97 19.81 8.84 -7.80
N TRP A 98 20.47 9.15 -6.68
CA TRP A 98 19.84 9.43 -5.39
C TRP A 98 18.84 10.61 -5.40
N ARG A 99 19.05 11.62 -6.26
CA ARG A 99 18.19 12.81 -6.36
C ARG A 99 16.78 12.45 -6.82
N PHE A 100 16.67 11.48 -7.72
CA PHE A 100 15.39 11.05 -8.27
C PHE A 100 14.65 10.15 -7.29
N THR A 101 15.37 9.25 -6.60
CA THR A 101 14.78 8.44 -5.52
C THR A 101 14.21 9.30 -4.40
N LEU A 102 14.94 10.36 -4.00
CA LEU A 102 14.45 11.29 -2.99
C LEU A 102 13.25 12.11 -3.48
N ALA A 103 13.29 12.56 -4.75
CA ALA A 103 12.15 13.25 -5.35
C ALA A 103 10.90 12.37 -5.42
N GLU A 104 11.04 11.08 -5.70
CA GLU A 104 9.94 10.13 -5.75
C GLU A 104 9.39 9.81 -4.36
N LEU A 105 10.26 9.59 -3.37
CA LEU A 105 9.86 9.41 -1.97
C LEU A 105 9.10 10.63 -1.43
N VAL A 106 9.64 11.83 -1.65
CA VAL A 106 9.01 13.09 -1.21
C VAL A 106 7.71 13.33 -2.00
N GLY A 107 7.73 13.13 -3.31
CA GLY A 107 6.55 13.29 -4.17
C GLY A 107 5.41 12.34 -3.79
N GLY A 108 5.73 11.07 -3.54
CA GLY A 108 4.77 10.06 -3.09
C GLY A 108 4.20 10.37 -1.71
N LEU A 109 5.03 10.82 -0.76
CA LEU A 109 4.56 11.27 0.56
C LEU A 109 3.67 12.52 0.47
N VAL A 110 4.04 13.48 -0.38
CA VAL A 110 3.23 14.69 -0.63
C VAL A 110 1.89 14.33 -1.26
N LEU A 111 1.87 13.42 -2.25
CA LEU A 111 0.63 12.92 -2.86
C LEU A 111 -0.27 12.23 -1.83
N ILE A 112 0.29 11.38 -0.98
CA ILE A 112 -0.44 10.72 0.11
C ILE A 112 -1.01 11.76 1.08
N ALA A 113 -0.24 12.79 1.43
CA ALA A 113 -0.67 13.86 2.32
C ALA A 113 -1.78 14.74 1.70
N LEU A 114 -1.63 15.12 0.42
CA LEU A 114 -2.64 15.87 -0.34
C LEU A 114 -3.93 15.08 -0.47
N MET A 115 -3.83 13.80 -0.82
CA MET A 115 -4.97 12.90 -0.94
C MET A 115 -5.68 12.74 0.41
N TRP A 116 -4.93 12.58 1.50
CA TRP A 116 -5.52 12.55 2.84
C TRP A 116 -6.23 13.85 3.20
N LEU A 117 -5.63 15.01 2.88
CA LEU A 117 -6.26 16.31 3.10
C LEU A 117 -7.55 16.48 2.27
N GLY A 118 -7.58 15.99 1.04
CA GLY A 118 -8.75 16.05 0.16
C GLY A 118 -9.86 15.04 0.52
N LEU A 119 -9.55 13.99 1.28
CA LEU A 119 -10.49 12.96 1.75
C LEU A 119 -10.98 13.18 3.20
N ARG A 120 -10.51 14.25 3.86
CA ARG A 120 -11.05 14.73 5.14
C ARG A 120 -12.41 15.37 4.93
#